data_AF-A0A804UC44-F1
#
_entry.id   AF-A0A804UC44-F1
#
_cell.length_a   1.000
_cell.length_b   1.000
_cell.length_c   1.000
_cell.angle_alpha   90.00
_cell.angle_beta   90.00
_cell.angle_gamma   90.00
#
_symmetry.space_group_name_H-M   'P 1'
#
loop_
_entity.id
_entity.type
_entity.pdbx_description
1 polymer ?
#
loop_
_entity_poly.entity_id
_entity_poly.type
_entity_poly.pdbx_seq_one_letter_code
_entity_poly.pdbx_strand_id
1 'polypeptide(L)'
;MPVRRRQPRRPETGAAERYREMGIGAALSRPWDYPTACGELAALLRLGYADLPKAAQALVASDVLLAFRLLPDVQTGYAVSTANVLLQAVEVALPKQKKAQAVSEFKHSIIAHKRRARVQQISGSPHIPQDILVHIFSFLDMHSLVAAGLVCWSWNSAANDNKLWKMNYSIFFGLSHLSCNNIPVSGVQYSTNSVPNYPNFSWKESFHTKYAECASWKFVSNRALCAHCRSVIWLSNLTCASPHHCPKNRHHEVKLRPLLPDTSWIRLLNTYCALKI
;
A
#
# COMPACT_ATOMS: atom_id res chain seq x y z
N MET A 1 8.74 -39.40 42.22
CA MET A 1 8.73 -37.98 41.78
C MET A 1 8.73 -37.92 40.27
N PRO A 2 7.72 -37.35 39.60
CA PRO A 2 7.71 -37.28 38.15
C PRO A 2 8.51 -36.07 37.66
N VAL A 3 9.51 -36.35 36.83
CA VAL A 3 10.31 -35.36 36.11
C VAL A 3 9.38 -34.57 35.18
N ARG A 4 9.18 -33.28 35.47
CA ARG A 4 8.53 -32.34 34.54
C ARG A 4 9.38 -32.24 33.27
N ARG A 5 8.98 -32.97 32.21
CA ARG A 5 9.49 -32.77 30.85
C ARG A 5 9.18 -31.33 30.45
N ARG A 6 10.20 -30.48 30.38
CA ARG A 6 10.10 -29.16 29.74
C ARG A 6 9.71 -29.39 28.28
N GLN A 7 8.57 -28.87 27.87
CA GLN A 7 8.20 -28.81 26.46
C GLN A 7 9.27 -28.01 25.69
N PRO A 8 9.64 -28.42 24.47
CA PRO A 8 10.54 -27.64 23.63
C PRO A 8 9.87 -26.32 23.26
N ARG A 9 10.54 -25.19 23.55
CA ARG A 9 10.15 -23.85 23.05
C ARG A 9 10.07 -23.90 21.51
N ARG A 10 8.91 -23.58 20.95
CA ARG A 10 8.76 -23.36 19.49
C ARG A 10 9.64 -22.17 19.05
N PRO A 11 10.20 -22.19 17.83
CA PRO A 11 11.30 -21.30 17.46
C PRO A 11 10.87 -19.84 17.27
N GLU A 12 11.75 -18.94 17.70
CA GLU A 12 11.69 -17.46 17.59
C GLU A 12 11.65 -16.92 16.14
N THR A 13 11.66 -17.83 15.14
CA THR A 13 11.70 -17.54 13.71
C THR A 13 10.35 -17.12 13.12
N GLY A 14 9.23 -17.45 13.77
CA GLY A 14 7.91 -17.21 13.19
C GLY A 14 7.58 -15.74 12.95
N ALA A 15 7.98 -14.82 13.84
CA ALA A 15 7.73 -13.39 13.64
C ALA A 15 8.60 -12.79 12.52
N ALA A 16 9.83 -13.26 12.38
CA ALA A 16 10.75 -12.82 11.34
C ALA A 16 10.33 -13.33 9.95
N GLU A 17 9.81 -14.55 9.88
CA GLU A 17 9.22 -15.12 8.66
C GLU A 17 7.95 -14.38 8.25
N ARG A 18 7.02 -14.16 9.19
CA ARG A 18 5.82 -13.34 8.96
C ARG A 18 6.17 -11.94 8.48
N TYR A 19 7.20 -11.32 9.06
CA TYR A 19 7.67 -10.02 8.61
C TYR A 19 8.13 -10.06 7.14
N ARG A 20 8.89 -11.09 6.74
CA ARG A 20 9.30 -11.30 5.33
C ARG A 20 8.10 -11.49 4.41
N GLU A 21 7.09 -12.23 4.84
CA GLU A 21 5.86 -12.45 4.07
C GLU A 21 5.06 -11.15 3.84
N MET A 22 5.24 -10.11 4.66
CA MET A 22 4.66 -8.79 4.40
C MET A 22 5.31 -8.12 3.19
N GLY A 23 6.47 -8.57 2.69
CA GLY A 23 7.05 -8.09 1.44
C GLY A 23 7.33 -6.58 1.41
N ILE A 24 7.60 -5.95 2.55
CA ILE A 24 7.89 -4.49 2.64
C ILE A 24 9.16 -4.17 1.85
N GLY A 25 10.24 -4.92 2.03
CA GLY A 25 11.49 -4.73 1.30
C GLY A 25 11.30 -4.75 -0.23
N ALA A 26 10.53 -5.69 -0.76
CA ALA A 26 10.24 -5.76 -2.19
C ALA A 26 9.43 -4.57 -2.71
N ALA A 27 8.56 -4.00 -1.86
CA ALA A 27 7.76 -2.83 -2.21
C ALA A 27 8.56 -1.54 -2.19
N LEU A 28 9.56 -1.42 -1.31
CA LEU A 28 10.49 -0.28 -1.33
C LEU A 28 11.22 -0.16 -2.68
N SER A 29 11.48 -1.28 -3.35
CA SER A 29 12.09 -1.27 -4.69
C SER A 29 11.16 -0.77 -5.79
N ARG A 30 9.86 -0.62 -5.53
CA ARG A 30 8.87 -0.13 -6.50
C ARG A 30 8.54 1.33 -6.22
N PRO A 31 8.83 2.27 -7.14
CA PRO A 31 8.65 3.70 -6.87
C PRO A 31 7.23 4.11 -6.42
N TRP A 32 6.21 3.42 -6.91
CA TRP A 32 4.80 3.69 -6.57
C TRP A 32 4.37 3.12 -5.21
N ASP A 33 4.99 2.03 -4.74
CA ASP A 33 4.69 1.46 -3.41
C ASP A 33 5.59 2.02 -2.31
N TYR A 34 6.72 2.65 -2.69
CA TYR A 34 7.70 3.18 -1.76
C TYR A 34 7.10 4.09 -0.67
N PRO A 35 6.22 5.06 -0.96
CA PRO A 35 5.65 5.92 0.07
C PRO A 35 4.80 5.15 1.09
N THR A 36 3.98 4.20 0.61
CA THR A 36 3.16 3.33 1.46
C THR A 36 4.04 2.44 2.33
N ALA A 37 5.07 1.82 1.76
CA ALA A 37 6.02 0.99 2.48
C ALA A 37 6.79 1.79 3.56
N CYS A 38 7.20 3.02 3.27
CA CYS A 38 7.80 3.93 4.25
C CYS A 38 6.82 4.24 5.40
N GLY A 39 5.55 4.51 5.09
CA GLY A 39 4.52 4.78 6.08
C GLY A 39 4.27 3.57 7.00
N GLU A 40 4.24 2.37 6.45
CA GLU A 40 4.07 1.14 7.22
C GLU A 40 5.27 0.84 8.12
N LEU A 41 6.51 1.04 7.63
CA LEU A 41 7.70 0.96 8.47
C LEU A 41 7.65 1.98 9.62
N ALA A 42 7.22 3.21 9.35
CA ALA A 42 7.09 4.23 10.39
C ALA A 42 6.05 3.83 11.46
N ALA A 43 4.92 3.26 11.04
CA ALA A 43 3.90 2.75 11.95
C ALA A 43 4.42 1.57 12.79
N LEU A 44 5.11 0.60 12.16
CA LEU A 44 5.75 -0.53 12.85
C LEU A 44 6.75 -0.06 13.91
N LEU A 45 7.59 0.91 13.56
CA LEU A 45 8.57 1.50 14.48
C LEU A 45 7.89 2.13 15.68
N ARG A 46 6.87 2.96 15.45
CA ARG A 46 6.18 3.71 16.52
C ARG A 46 5.38 2.81 17.45
N LEU A 47 4.73 1.80 16.91
CA LEU A 47 3.70 1.08 17.64
C LEU A 47 4.22 -0.16 18.36
N GLY A 48 5.30 -0.82 17.89
CA GLY A 48 5.65 -2.13 18.45
C GLY A 48 7.02 -2.69 18.09
N TYR A 49 7.96 -1.89 17.60
CA TYR A 49 9.31 -2.37 17.33
C TYR A 49 10.01 -2.97 18.56
N ALA A 50 9.79 -2.39 19.75
CA ALA A 50 10.37 -2.88 21.00
C ALA A 50 9.90 -4.30 21.36
N ASP A 51 8.67 -4.65 21.01
CA ASP A 51 8.04 -5.94 21.33
C ASP A 51 8.39 -7.06 20.34
N LEU A 52 9.04 -6.72 19.22
CA LEU A 52 9.43 -7.69 18.22
C LEU A 52 10.63 -8.54 18.69
N PRO A 53 10.68 -9.84 18.34
CA PRO A 53 11.88 -10.66 18.52
C PRO A 53 13.09 -10.05 17.81
N LYS A 54 14.31 -10.32 18.31
CA LYS A 54 15.55 -9.72 17.79
C LYS A 54 15.77 -9.96 16.29
N ALA A 55 15.38 -11.14 15.80
CA ALA A 55 15.43 -11.48 14.39
C ALA A 55 14.51 -10.56 13.54
N ALA A 56 13.28 -10.30 13.99
CA ALA A 56 12.36 -9.38 13.30
C ALA A 56 12.82 -7.92 13.42
N GLN A 57 13.33 -7.49 14.58
CA GLN A 57 13.94 -6.16 14.76
C GLN A 57 15.12 -5.92 13.80
N ALA A 58 15.91 -6.96 13.50
CA ALA A 58 17.00 -6.86 12.53
C ALA A 58 16.48 -6.64 11.10
N LEU A 59 15.43 -7.36 10.70
CA LEU A 59 14.81 -7.20 9.38
C LEU A 59 14.17 -5.82 9.21
N VAL A 60 13.41 -5.33 10.20
CA VAL A 60 12.83 -3.98 10.17
C VAL A 60 13.92 -2.92 10.05
N ALA A 61 15.00 -3.04 10.82
CA ALA A 61 16.12 -2.10 10.74
C ALA A 61 16.84 -2.16 9.39
N SER A 62 16.94 -3.35 8.78
CA SER A 62 17.48 -3.53 7.44
C SER A 62 16.61 -2.84 6.39
N ASP A 63 15.29 -3.00 6.46
CA ASP A 63 14.36 -2.37 5.52
C ASP A 63 14.30 -0.85 5.68
N VAL A 64 14.49 -0.32 6.89
CA VAL A 64 14.68 1.13 7.11
C VAL A 64 15.90 1.66 6.36
N LEU A 65 17.03 0.96 6.44
CA LEU A 65 18.24 1.36 5.71
C LEU A 65 18.03 1.24 4.21
N LEU A 66 17.37 0.17 3.75
CA LEU A 66 17.00 -0.02 2.35
C LEU A 66 16.13 1.13 1.84
N ALA A 67 15.11 1.54 2.61
CA ALA A 67 14.23 2.66 2.26
C ALA A 67 15.06 3.93 2.03
N PHE A 68 15.93 4.29 2.96
CA PHE A 68 16.77 5.47 2.80
C PHE A 68 17.72 5.38 1.62
N ARG A 69 18.36 4.23 1.38
CA ARG A 69 19.24 4.04 0.21
C ARG A 69 18.53 4.17 -1.13
N LEU A 70 17.26 3.78 -1.21
CA LEU A 70 16.45 3.85 -2.43
C LEU A 70 15.83 5.24 -2.66
N LEU A 71 15.81 6.12 -1.65
CA LEU A 71 15.26 7.47 -1.76
C LEU A 71 15.81 8.30 -2.95
N PRO A 72 17.10 8.23 -3.34
CA PRO A 72 17.61 8.95 -4.51
C PRO A 72 17.02 8.45 -5.83
N ASP A 73 16.55 7.20 -5.89
CA ASP A 73 15.97 6.59 -7.09
C ASP A 73 14.47 6.92 -7.22
N VAL A 74 13.80 7.24 -6.11
CA VAL A 74 12.37 7.61 -6.08
C VAL A 74 12.22 9.13 -6.19
N GLN A 75 11.89 9.62 -7.39
CA GLN A 75 11.94 11.05 -7.75
C GLN A 75 10.69 11.86 -7.38
N THR A 76 9.88 11.42 -6.42
CA THR A 76 8.62 12.11 -6.07
C THR A 76 8.73 12.88 -4.75
N GLY A 77 8.14 14.08 -4.71
CA GLY A 77 8.06 14.87 -3.46
C GLY A 77 7.28 14.15 -2.35
N TYR A 78 6.32 13.30 -2.73
CA TYR A 78 5.59 12.45 -1.79
C TYR A 78 6.50 11.43 -1.11
N ALA A 79 7.38 10.76 -1.88
CA ALA A 79 8.36 9.82 -1.33
C ALA A 79 9.32 10.48 -0.32
N VAL A 80 9.76 11.72 -0.60
CA VAL A 80 10.56 12.51 0.34
C VAL A 80 9.79 12.80 1.63
N SER A 81 8.52 13.19 1.52
CA SER A 81 7.67 13.46 2.69
C SER A 81 7.50 12.21 3.56
N THR A 82 7.16 11.06 2.98
CA THR A 82 7.02 9.80 3.71
C THR A 82 8.34 9.28 4.29
N ALA A 83 9.46 9.52 3.61
CA ALA A 83 10.79 9.19 4.14
C ALA A 83 11.15 10.04 5.37
N ASN A 84 10.72 11.31 5.42
CA ASN A 84 10.87 12.15 6.63
C ASN A 84 10.00 11.64 7.79
N VAL A 85 8.77 11.21 7.51
CA VAL A 85 7.91 10.57 8.53
C VAL A 85 8.58 9.31 9.09
N LEU A 86 9.21 8.51 8.24
CA LEU A 86 10.00 7.34 8.64
C LEU A 86 11.23 7.74 9.49
N LEU A 87 11.95 8.79 9.11
CA LEU A 87 13.07 9.31 9.89
C LEU A 87 12.66 9.71 11.31
N GLN A 88 11.54 10.43 11.45
CA GLN A 88 11.00 10.78 12.77
C GLN A 88 10.69 9.54 13.62
N ALA A 89 10.13 8.50 13.00
CA ALA A 89 9.88 7.23 13.69
C ALA A 89 11.18 6.53 14.12
N VAL A 90 12.21 6.55 13.26
CA VAL A 90 13.54 6.02 13.54
C VAL A 90 14.20 6.70 14.75
N GLU A 91 14.11 8.03 14.82
CA GLU A 91 14.75 8.82 15.88
C GLU A 91 14.21 8.50 17.27
N VAL A 92 12.93 8.11 17.33
CA VAL A 92 12.20 7.76 18.55
C VAL A 92 12.35 6.28 18.91
N ALA A 93 12.26 5.37 17.94
CA ALA A 93 12.10 3.94 18.19
C ALA A 93 13.42 3.12 18.15
N LEU A 94 14.43 3.53 17.36
CA LEU A 94 15.62 2.71 17.17
C LEU A 94 16.69 2.91 18.26
N PRO A 95 17.40 1.85 18.68
CA PRO A 95 18.55 1.94 19.58
C PRO A 95 19.68 2.81 19.00
N LYS A 96 20.47 3.44 19.88
CA LYS A 96 21.50 4.45 19.56
C LYS A 96 22.36 4.11 18.33
N GLN A 97 22.91 2.89 18.25
CA GLN A 97 23.76 2.47 17.14
C GLN A 97 23.01 2.41 15.80
N LYS A 98 21.88 1.69 15.74
CA LYS A 98 21.06 1.54 14.53
C LYS A 98 20.47 2.88 14.08
N LYS A 99 20.05 3.71 15.03
CA LYS A 99 19.57 5.07 14.80
C LYS A 99 20.65 5.94 14.14
N ALA A 100 21.86 5.96 14.69
CA ALA A 100 22.96 6.74 14.13
C ALA A 100 23.28 6.33 12.68
N GLN A 101 23.29 5.02 12.42
CA GLN A 101 23.48 4.49 11.06
C GLN A 101 22.37 4.94 10.10
N ALA A 102 21.10 4.79 10.50
CA ALA A 102 19.96 5.15 9.68
C ALA A 102 19.87 6.67 9.41
N VAL A 103 20.13 7.50 10.42
CA VAL A 103 20.17 8.97 10.26
C VAL A 103 21.30 9.39 9.32
N SER A 104 22.47 8.75 9.43
CA SER A 104 23.58 9.01 8.51
C SER A 104 23.21 8.65 7.07
N GLU A 105 22.64 7.47 6.85
CA GLU A 105 22.18 7.00 5.53
C GLU A 105 21.15 7.96 4.91
N PHE A 106 20.16 8.40 5.70
CA PHE A 106 19.17 9.37 5.27
C PHE A 106 19.80 10.69 4.82
N LYS A 107 20.75 11.23 5.60
CA LYS A 107 21.45 12.49 5.26
C LYS A 107 22.21 12.38 3.94
N HIS A 108 22.89 11.27 3.69
CA HIS A 108 23.59 11.05 2.43
C HIS A 108 22.59 10.92 1.27
N SER A 109 21.53 10.15 1.48
CA SER A 109 20.53 9.86 0.45
C SER A 109 19.70 11.09 0.07
N ILE A 110 19.33 11.97 1.01
CA ILE A 110 18.60 13.20 0.70
C ILE A 110 19.47 14.20 -0.09
N ILE A 111 20.79 14.22 0.15
CA ILE A 111 21.73 15.03 -0.64
C ILE A 111 21.81 14.46 -2.06
N ALA A 112 21.96 13.14 -2.21
CA ALA A 112 22.00 12.49 -3.52
C ALA A 112 20.69 12.72 -4.31
N HIS A 113 19.53 12.60 -3.66
CA HIS A 113 18.22 12.91 -4.23
C HIS A 113 18.17 14.36 -4.75
N LYS A 114 18.55 15.34 -3.92
CA LYS A 114 18.56 16.76 -4.32
C LYS A 114 19.50 17.04 -5.49
N ARG A 115 20.66 16.38 -5.55
CA ARG A 115 21.61 16.52 -6.67
C ARG A 115 21.01 16.01 -7.98
N ARG A 116 20.34 14.85 -7.96
CA ARG A 116 19.68 14.28 -9.14
C ARG A 116 18.51 15.15 -9.64
N ALA A 117 17.70 15.68 -8.72
CA ALA A 117 16.59 16.57 -9.07
C ALA A 117 17.06 17.82 -9.85
N ARG A 118 18.24 18.37 -9.53
CA ARG A 118 18.80 19.54 -10.24
C ARG A 118 19.25 19.21 -11.67
N VAL A 119 19.79 18.01 -11.91
CA VAL A 119 20.24 17.58 -13.24
C VAL A 119 19.05 17.42 -14.19
N GLN A 120 17.91 16.95 -13.68
CA GLN A 120 16.71 16.69 -14.49
C GLN A 120 15.90 17.94 -14.85
N GLN A 121 16.10 19.07 -14.16
CA GLN A 121 15.42 20.33 -14.46
C GLN A 121 15.94 21.03 -15.73
N ILE A 122 16.92 20.44 -16.43
CA ILE A 122 17.60 21.05 -17.58
C ILE A 122 16.90 20.71 -18.92
N SER A 123 15.96 19.75 -18.95
CA SER A 123 15.18 19.44 -20.15
C SER A 123 13.82 20.15 -20.15
N GLY A 124 13.56 20.98 -21.16
CA GLY A 124 12.25 21.58 -21.38
C GLY A 124 11.15 20.51 -21.41
N SER A 125 10.03 20.78 -20.74
CA SER A 125 8.92 19.83 -20.61
C SER A 125 8.34 19.51 -21.99
N PRO A 126 8.41 18.25 -22.47
CA PRO A 126 7.72 17.88 -23.70
C PRO A 126 6.22 18.02 -23.48
N HIS A 127 5.53 18.72 -24.37
CA HIS A 127 4.08 18.79 -24.34
C HIS A 127 3.53 17.41 -24.73
N ILE A 128 3.06 16.66 -23.73
CA ILE A 128 2.38 15.38 -23.96
C ILE A 128 0.96 15.68 -24.45
N PRO A 129 0.53 15.11 -25.59
CA PRO A 129 -0.85 15.21 -26.06
C PRO A 129 -1.87 14.69 -25.04
N GLN A 130 -3.06 15.27 -25.07
CA GLN A 130 -4.12 15.01 -24.08
C GLN A 130 -4.58 13.55 -24.05
N ASP A 131 -4.71 12.92 -25.21
CA ASP A 131 -5.06 11.51 -25.39
C ASP A 131 -4.00 10.57 -24.80
N ILE A 132 -2.72 10.92 -24.93
CA ILE A 132 -1.62 10.18 -24.32
C ILE A 132 -1.65 10.33 -22.79
N LEU A 133 -1.98 11.52 -22.25
CA LEU A 133 -2.17 11.69 -20.80
C LEU A 133 -3.33 10.83 -20.27
N VAL A 134 -4.48 10.82 -20.96
CA VAL A 134 -5.62 9.97 -20.57
C VAL A 134 -5.24 8.49 -20.62
N HIS A 135 -4.47 8.07 -21.63
CA HIS A 135 -3.95 6.71 -21.71
C HIS A 135 -3.00 6.38 -20.55
N ILE A 136 -2.04 7.25 -20.23
CA ILE A 136 -1.16 7.07 -19.07
C ILE A 136 -1.97 6.99 -17.78
N PHE A 137 -2.96 7.87 -17.61
CA PHE A 137 -3.79 7.92 -16.41
C PHE A 137 -4.71 6.70 -16.27
N SER A 138 -4.99 5.98 -17.36
CA SER A 138 -5.73 4.71 -17.31
C SER A 138 -5.00 3.63 -16.49
N PHE A 139 -3.68 3.78 -16.30
CA PHE A 139 -2.86 2.90 -15.48
C PHE A 139 -2.66 3.40 -14.04
N LEU A 140 -3.20 4.56 -13.66
CA LEU A 140 -3.07 5.09 -12.31
C LEU A 140 -4.12 4.49 -11.37
N ASP A 141 -3.74 4.32 -10.10
CA ASP A 141 -4.71 3.98 -9.06
C ASP A 141 -5.54 5.21 -8.71
N MET A 142 -6.65 5.01 -7.99
CA MET A 142 -7.58 6.10 -7.66
C MET A 142 -6.86 7.27 -6.98
N HIS A 143 -5.96 6.99 -6.03
CA HIS A 143 -5.21 8.02 -5.33
C HIS A 143 -4.27 8.79 -6.26
N SER A 144 -3.50 8.09 -7.12
CA SER A 144 -2.60 8.75 -8.06
C SER A 144 -3.34 9.51 -9.15
N LEU A 145 -4.52 9.02 -9.58
CA LEU A 145 -5.37 9.72 -10.54
C LEU A 145 -5.89 11.05 -9.97
N VAL A 146 -6.38 11.04 -8.72
CA VAL A 146 -6.81 12.26 -8.03
C VAL A 146 -5.63 13.21 -7.87
N ALA A 147 -4.46 12.71 -7.47
CA ALA A 147 -3.25 13.52 -7.33
C ALA A 147 -2.79 14.12 -8.66
N ALA A 148 -2.84 13.36 -9.76
CA ALA A 148 -2.53 13.84 -11.09
C ALA A 148 -3.43 15.01 -11.50
N GLY A 149 -4.71 14.95 -11.15
CA GLY A 149 -5.66 16.05 -11.39
C GLY A 149 -5.32 17.36 -10.68
N LEU A 150 -4.44 17.35 -9.67
CA LEU A 150 -4.03 18.52 -8.91
C LEU A 150 -2.73 19.17 -9.43
N VAL A 151 -2.08 18.60 -10.46
CA VAL A 151 -0.75 19.03 -10.92
C VAL A 151 -0.80 20.31 -11.74
N CYS A 152 -1.60 20.33 -12.81
CA CYS A 152 -1.75 21.49 -13.70
C CYS A 152 -3.06 21.41 -14.48
N TRP A 153 -3.41 22.44 -15.24
CA TRP A 153 -4.68 22.51 -15.97
C TRP A 153 -4.85 21.37 -17.01
N SER A 154 -3.79 21.04 -17.76
CA SER A 154 -3.82 19.94 -18.74
C SER A 154 -3.99 18.57 -18.07
N TRP A 155 -3.26 18.32 -16.98
CA TRP A 155 -3.40 17.08 -16.21
C TRP A 155 -4.78 16.99 -15.54
N ASN A 156 -5.30 18.11 -15.01
CA ASN A 156 -6.67 18.16 -14.49
C ASN A 156 -7.68 17.79 -15.57
N SER A 157 -7.55 18.34 -16.78
CA SER A 157 -8.42 17.98 -17.90
C SER A 157 -8.37 16.48 -18.20
N ALA A 158 -7.18 15.88 -18.24
CA ALA A 158 -7.01 14.45 -18.53
C ALA A 158 -7.53 13.55 -17.42
N ALA A 159 -7.28 13.93 -16.16
CA ALA A 159 -7.72 13.19 -14.98
C ALA A 159 -9.23 13.26 -14.78
N ASN A 160 -9.93 14.21 -15.39
CA ASN A 160 -11.40 14.30 -15.37
C ASN A 160 -12.07 13.60 -16.56
N ASP A 161 -11.34 12.83 -17.37
CA ASP A 161 -11.95 12.06 -18.46
C ASP A 161 -13.02 11.09 -17.94
N ASN A 162 -14.22 11.20 -18.50
CA ASN A 162 -15.38 10.47 -17.98
C ASN A 162 -15.29 8.96 -18.22
N LYS A 163 -14.62 8.51 -19.31
CA LYS A 163 -14.41 7.09 -19.58
C LYS A 163 -13.42 6.49 -18.59
N LEU A 164 -12.41 7.27 -18.21
CA LEU A 164 -11.43 6.89 -17.22
C LEU A 164 -12.06 6.70 -15.83
N TRP A 165 -12.97 7.58 -15.42
CA TRP A 165 -13.74 7.40 -14.18
C TRP A 165 -14.74 6.24 -14.27
N LYS A 166 -15.35 6.00 -15.42
CA LYS A 166 -16.19 4.80 -15.65
C LYS A 166 -15.41 3.51 -15.46
N MET A 167 -14.20 3.44 -16.03
CA MET A 167 -13.30 2.30 -15.89
C MET A 167 -12.90 2.10 -14.44
N ASN A 168 -12.46 3.16 -13.76
CA ASN A 168 -12.11 3.11 -12.33
C ASN A 168 -13.29 2.71 -11.45
N TYR A 169 -14.49 3.23 -11.71
CA TYR A 169 -15.72 2.82 -11.03
C TYR A 169 -15.98 1.32 -11.21
N SER A 170 -15.81 0.81 -12.43
CA SER A 170 -16.02 -0.61 -12.74
C SER A 170 -14.97 -1.51 -12.11
N ILE A 171 -13.71 -1.08 -12.07
CA ILE A 171 -12.63 -1.85 -11.41
C ILE A 171 -12.84 -1.83 -9.90
N PHE A 172 -13.02 -0.64 -9.32
CA PHE A 172 -13.12 -0.45 -7.88
C PHE A 172 -14.38 -1.10 -7.30
N PHE A 173 -15.55 -0.86 -7.92
CA PHE A 173 -16.82 -1.40 -7.45
C PHE A 173 -17.25 -2.72 -8.11
N GLY A 174 -16.72 -3.08 -9.28
CA GLY A 174 -16.99 -4.38 -9.91
C GLY A 174 -16.17 -5.50 -9.28
N LEU A 175 -14.94 -5.23 -8.81
CA LEU A 175 -14.19 -6.16 -7.95
C LEU A 175 -14.77 -6.24 -6.53
N SER A 176 -15.73 -5.38 -6.15
CA SER A 176 -16.32 -5.31 -4.81
C SER A 176 -17.33 -6.44 -4.49
N HIS A 177 -17.41 -7.53 -5.24
CA HIS A 177 -18.00 -8.80 -4.73
C HIS A 177 -17.21 -9.42 -3.56
N LEU A 178 -16.24 -8.66 -3.01
CA LEU A 178 -15.62 -8.80 -1.72
C LEU A 178 -16.61 -8.57 -0.57
N SER A 179 -17.63 -9.43 -0.47
CA SER A 179 -18.35 -9.77 0.76
C SER A 179 -18.55 -8.60 1.74
N CYS A 180 -19.27 -7.57 1.33
CA CYS A 180 -20.05 -6.76 2.25
C CYS A 180 -21.32 -7.54 2.64
N ASN A 181 -21.16 -8.69 3.31
CA ASN A 181 -22.33 -9.39 3.81
C ASN A 181 -22.78 -8.73 5.11
N ASN A 182 -23.98 -8.14 5.00
CA ASN A 182 -25.01 -7.95 6.00
C ASN A 182 -25.02 -6.64 6.79
N ILE A 183 -25.52 -5.58 6.14
CA ILE A 183 -26.55 -4.75 6.78
C ILE A 183 -27.75 -4.72 5.81
N PRO A 184 -28.91 -5.30 6.17
CA PRO A 184 -30.12 -5.05 5.42
C PRO A 184 -30.63 -3.67 5.81
N VAL A 185 -30.19 -2.63 5.09
CA VAL A 185 -30.98 -1.40 5.06
C VAL A 185 -32.00 -1.59 3.96
N SER A 186 -33.23 -1.77 4.41
CA SER A 186 -34.42 -2.01 3.61
C SER A 186 -34.50 -1.09 2.39
N GLY A 187 -34.64 -1.69 1.22
CA GLY A 187 -35.44 -1.13 0.14
C GLY A 187 -34.75 -0.28 -0.92
N VAL A 188 -33.71 -0.77 -1.61
CA VAL A 188 -33.56 -0.48 -3.05
C VAL A 188 -32.96 -1.68 -3.77
N GLN A 189 -33.77 -2.39 -4.55
CA GLN A 189 -33.28 -3.33 -5.56
C GLN A 189 -32.60 -2.53 -6.67
N TYR A 190 -31.27 -2.52 -6.72
CA TYR A 190 -30.57 -2.17 -7.95
C TYR A 190 -30.45 -3.42 -8.80
N SER A 191 -31.49 -3.65 -9.61
CA SER A 191 -31.40 -4.53 -10.77
C SER A 191 -30.15 -4.20 -11.56
N THR A 192 -29.38 -5.24 -11.87
CA THR A 192 -28.48 -5.25 -13.01
C THR A 192 -29.33 -4.89 -14.22
N ASN A 193 -29.27 -3.64 -14.70
CA ASN A 193 -29.65 -3.14 -16.03
C ASN A 193 -30.13 -1.69 -15.95
N SER A 194 -29.19 -0.75 -16.11
CA SER A 194 -29.32 0.48 -16.90
C SER A 194 -28.26 1.48 -16.42
N VAL A 195 -27.13 1.54 -17.12
CA VAL A 195 -26.26 2.72 -17.03
C VAL A 195 -27.05 3.88 -17.61
N PRO A 196 -27.36 4.94 -16.86
CA PRO A 196 -28.04 6.10 -17.43
C PRO A 196 -27.09 6.74 -18.44
N ASN A 197 -27.37 6.58 -19.73
CA ASN A 197 -26.57 7.16 -20.81
C ASN A 197 -26.95 8.63 -21.00
N TYR A 198 -26.88 9.43 -19.93
CA TYR A 198 -27.06 10.87 -20.02
C TYR A 198 -25.74 11.52 -20.47
N PRO A 199 -25.77 12.46 -21.43
CA PRO A 199 -24.56 13.12 -21.94
C PRO A 199 -23.76 13.88 -20.85
N ASN A 200 -24.38 14.17 -19.71
CA ASN A 200 -23.75 14.85 -18.57
C ASN A 200 -23.56 13.95 -17.33
N PHE A 201 -23.68 12.62 -17.47
CA PHE A 201 -23.47 11.72 -16.33
C PHE A 201 -22.00 11.70 -15.93
N SER A 202 -21.69 12.26 -14.76
CA SER A 202 -20.35 12.30 -14.18
C SER A 202 -20.05 11.01 -13.43
N TRP A 203 -19.22 10.15 -14.02
CA TRP A 203 -18.73 8.95 -13.34
C TRP A 203 -17.87 9.29 -12.12
N LYS A 204 -17.20 10.45 -12.14
CA LYS A 204 -16.44 10.95 -11.01
C LYS A 204 -17.33 11.27 -9.82
N GLU A 205 -18.44 11.98 -10.02
CA GLU A 205 -19.39 12.27 -8.95
C GLU A 205 -20.05 10.99 -8.42
N SER A 206 -20.44 10.09 -9.32
CA SER A 206 -20.99 8.77 -8.94
C SER A 206 -19.99 7.95 -8.13
N PHE A 207 -18.70 8.01 -8.48
CA PHE A 207 -17.64 7.41 -7.71
C PHE A 207 -17.53 8.04 -6.32
N HIS A 208 -17.50 9.38 -6.23
CA HIS A 208 -17.42 10.10 -4.96
C HIS A 208 -18.60 9.80 -4.04
N THR A 209 -19.83 9.82 -4.54
CA THR A 209 -21.04 9.52 -3.75
C THR A 209 -20.96 8.11 -3.19
N LYS A 210 -20.72 7.12 -4.05
CA LYS A 210 -20.59 5.73 -3.61
C LYS A 210 -19.42 5.52 -2.66
N TYR A 211 -18.29 6.20 -2.91
CA TYR A 211 -17.12 6.15 -2.03
C TYR A 211 -17.39 6.74 -0.65
N ALA A 212 -18.16 7.83 -0.57
CA ALA A 212 -18.54 8.48 0.68
C ALA A 212 -19.52 7.62 1.51
N GLU A 213 -20.40 6.86 0.86
CA GLU A 213 -21.34 5.93 1.51
C GLU A 213 -20.64 4.78 2.24
N CYS A 214 -19.39 4.44 1.88
CA CYS A 214 -18.66 3.35 2.49
C CYS A 214 -17.50 3.82 3.38
N ALA A 215 -17.75 3.94 4.68
CA ALA A 215 -16.72 4.31 5.67
C ALA A 215 -15.48 3.39 5.65
N SER A 216 -15.65 2.12 5.26
CA SER A 216 -14.55 1.15 5.18
C SER A 216 -13.57 1.41 4.04
N TRP A 217 -13.93 2.19 3.02
CA TRP A 217 -13.05 2.40 1.85
C TRP A 217 -12.04 3.52 2.02
N LYS A 218 -12.25 4.41 2.99
CA LYS A 218 -11.22 5.36 3.46
C LYS A 218 -9.95 4.67 3.94
N PHE A 219 -10.03 3.36 4.13
CA PHE A 219 -9.05 2.48 4.71
C PHE A 219 -8.60 1.37 3.75
N VAL A 220 -9.01 1.40 2.47
CA VAL A 220 -8.48 0.46 1.48
C VAL A 220 -6.98 0.73 1.33
N SER A 221 -6.19 -0.19 1.83
CA SER A 221 -4.75 -0.18 1.66
C SER A 221 -4.39 -0.65 0.25
N ASN A 222 -3.19 -0.30 -0.23
CA ASN A 222 -2.55 -0.95 -1.39
C ASN A 222 -2.13 -2.39 -1.06
N ARG A 223 -2.82 -3.03 -0.12
CA ARG A 223 -2.57 -4.35 0.44
C ARG A 223 -3.88 -5.14 0.42
N ALA A 224 -3.78 -6.40 0.05
CA ALA A 224 -4.85 -7.36 0.24
C ALA A 224 -4.35 -8.66 0.83
N LEU A 225 -5.25 -9.42 1.45
CA LEU A 225 -5.05 -10.80 1.82
C LEU A 225 -5.69 -11.69 0.78
N CYS A 226 -4.93 -12.67 0.28
CA CYS A 226 -5.53 -13.77 -0.47
C CYS A 226 -6.47 -14.55 0.45
N ALA A 227 -7.73 -14.71 0.09
CA ALA A 227 -8.69 -15.48 0.90
C ALA A 227 -8.30 -16.96 1.04
N HIS A 228 -7.49 -17.49 0.11
CA HIS A 228 -7.10 -18.90 0.07
C HIS A 228 -5.82 -19.16 0.85
N CYS A 229 -4.70 -18.55 0.47
CA CYS A 229 -3.40 -18.79 1.09
C CYS A 229 -3.06 -17.78 2.20
N ARG A 230 -3.91 -16.77 2.45
CA ARG A 230 -3.70 -15.71 3.44
C ARG A 230 -2.45 -14.86 3.24
N SER A 231 -1.79 -14.96 2.07
CA SER A 231 -0.63 -14.14 1.74
C SER A 231 -1.01 -12.66 1.65
N VAL A 232 -0.16 -11.79 2.18
CA VAL A 232 -0.24 -10.34 1.96
C VAL A 232 0.22 -10.03 0.54
N ILE A 233 -0.62 -9.33 -0.22
CA ILE A 233 -0.43 -8.98 -1.62
C ILE A 233 -0.39 -7.48 -1.73
N TRP A 234 0.62 -6.95 -2.42
CA TRP A 234 0.64 -5.56 -2.85
C TRP A 234 -0.24 -5.38 -4.09
N LEU A 235 -1.11 -4.38 -4.05
CA LEU A 235 -2.04 -4.08 -5.11
C LEU A 235 -1.59 -2.86 -5.90
N SER A 236 -1.71 -2.94 -7.22
CA SER A 236 -1.68 -1.80 -8.13
C SER A 236 -3.00 -1.81 -8.90
N ASN A 237 -3.83 -0.78 -8.73
CA ASN A 237 -5.18 -0.70 -9.33
C ASN A 237 -6.07 -1.89 -8.99
N LEU A 238 -5.97 -2.41 -7.75
CA LEU A 238 -6.65 -3.63 -7.29
C LEU A 238 -6.25 -4.91 -8.05
N THR A 239 -5.23 -4.84 -8.89
CA THR A 239 -4.56 -5.99 -9.50
C THR A 239 -3.28 -6.34 -8.73
N CYS A 240 -2.82 -7.58 -8.86
CA CYS A 240 -1.71 -8.13 -8.10
C CYS A 240 -0.37 -7.54 -8.59
N ALA A 241 0.25 -6.64 -7.82
CA ALA A 241 1.52 -5.99 -8.19
C ALA A 241 2.74 -6.91 -8.03
N SER A 242 2.67 -7.85 -7.07
CA SER A 242 3.66 -8.91 -6.88
C SER A 242 3.04 -10.25 -7.28
N PRO A 243 3.69 -11.10 -8.10
CA PRO A 243 3.20 -12.44 -8.38
C PRO A 243 3.01 -13.21 -7.07
N HIS A 244 1.80 -13.66 -6.78
CA HIS A 244 1.53 -14.57 -5.67
C HIS A 244 1.26 -15.96 -6.22
N HIS A 245 1.94 -16.98 -5.69
CA HIS A 245 1.66 -18.38 -6.04
C HIS A 245 0.63 -18.95 -5.07
N CYS A 246 -0.64 -18.90 -5.47
CA CYS A 246 -1.71 -19.62 -4.79
C CYS A 246 -1.91 -20.99 -5.46
N PRO A 247 -1.90 -22.12 -4.72
CA PRO A 247 -2.28 -23.40 -5.29
C PRO A 247 -3.73 -23.30 -5.77
N LYS A 248 -3.92 -23.30 -7.08
CA LYS A 248 -5.22 -23.10 -7.73
C LYS A 248 -6.14 -24.27 -7.40
N ASN A 249 -7.37 -24.01 -6.95
CA ASN A 249 -8.48 -24.92 -7.23
C ASN A 249 -9.12 -24.52 -8.56
N ARG A 250 -9.48 -25.52 -9.36
CA ARG A 250 -9.64 -25.47 -10.82
C ARG A 250 -10.67 -24.49 -11.39
N HIS A 251 -11.46 -23.78 -10.60
CA HIS A 251 -12.36 -22.74 -11.10
C HIS A 251 -12.55 -21.64 -10.05
N HIS A 252 -12.62 -20.38 -10.52
CA HIS A 252 -13.02 -19.14 -9.84
C HIS A 252 -11.91 -18.23 -9.27
N GLU A 253 -12.16 -16.93 -9.46
CA GLU A 253 -11.30 -15.76 -9.27
C GLU A 253 -10.57 -15.70 -7.92
N VAL A 254 -9.37 -15.11 -7.92
CA VAL A 254 -8.63 -14.84 -6.67
C VAL A 254 -9.44 -13.87 -5.82
N LYS A 255 -10.01 -14.35 -4.71
CA LYS A 255 -10.76 -13.49 -3.79
C LYS A 255 -9.79 -12.73 -2.87
N LEU A 256 -9.62 -11.44 -3.11
CA LEU A 256 -8.69 -10.55 -2.39
C LEU A 256 -9.40 -9.71 -1.33
N ARG A 257 -9.13 -9.92 -0.04
CA ARG A 257 -9.74 -9.09 1.02
C ARG A 257 -8.86 -7.86 1.27
N PRO A 258 -9.39 -6.62 1.31
CA PRO A 258 -8.61 -5.44 1.68
C PRO A 258 -7.99 -5.63 3.07
N LEU A 259 -6.73 -5.24 3.23
CA LEU A 259 -6.10 -5.27 4.54
C LEU A 259 -6.49 -3.98 5.28
N LEU A 260 -7.46 -4.09 6.19
CA LEU A 260 -7.92 -2.94 6.98
C LEU A 260 -6.81 -2.47 7.94
N PRO A 261 -6.60 -1.15 8.11
CA PRO A 261 -5.59 -0.56 8.98
C PRO A 261 -5.73 -0.95 10.46
N ASP A 262 -6.93 -1.36 10.89
CA ASP A 262 -7.19 -1.87 12.25
C ASP A 262 -6.65 -3.28 12.50
N THR A 263 -6.20 -4.00 11.46
CA THR A 263 -5.23 -5.09 11.66
C THR A 263 -3.88 -4.47 11.93
N SER A 264 -3.71 -3.94 13.15
CA SER A 264 -2.42 -3.40 13.59
C SER A 264 -1.34 -4.42 13.26
N TRP A 265 -0.31 -4.02 12.53
CA TRP A 265 0.76 -4.90 12.08
C TRP A 265 1.37 -5.73 13.22
N ILE A 266 1.30 -5.18 14.44
CA ILE A 266 1.65 -5.82 15.71
C ILE A 266 0.71 -6.98 16.02
N ARG A 267 -0.61 -6.81 15.87
CA ARG A 267 -1.54 -7.93 15.94
C ARG A 267 -1.23 -8.94 14.85
N LEU A 268 -0.98 -8.59 13.59
CA LEU A 268 -0.58 -9.59 12.57
C LEU A 268 0.72 -10.35 12.92
N LEU A 269 1.69 -9.66 13.52
CA LEU A 269 2.94 -10.26 13.98
C LEU A 269 2.78 -11.06 15.30
N ASN A 270 1.78 -10.73 16.15
CA ASN A 270 1.55 -11.32 17.48
C ASN A 270 0.37 -12.32 17.57
N THR A 271 -0.72 -12.20 16.80
CA THR A 271 -1.95 -13.01 16.95
C THR A 271 -1.78 -14.46 16.52
N TYR A 272 -0.79 -14.77 15.68
CA TYR A 272 -0.44 -16.18 15.40
C TYR A 272 0.40 -16.85 16.50
N CYS A 273 0.85 -16.12 17.53
CA CYS A 273 1.36 -16.74 18.75
C CYS A 273 0.23 -17.11 19.74
N ALA A 274 -0.95 -16.47 19.66
CA ALA A 274 -2.04 -16.65 20.61
C ALA A 274 -3.15 -17.63 20.15
N LEU A 275 -3.22 -17.97 18.86
CA LEU A 275 -4.26 -18.86 18.30
C LEU A 275 -3.91 -20.36 18.28
N LYS A 276 -3.10 -20.83 19.24
CA LYS A 276 -3.01 -22.25 19.61
C LYS A 276 -2.84 -22.38 21.13
N ILE A 277 -3.91 -22.11 21.86
CA ILE A 277 -4.23 -22.84 23.09
C ILE A 277 -5.31 -23.85 22.72
#